data_AF-A0A5W5SKZ2-F1
#
_entry.id   AF-A0A5W5SKZ2-F1
#
_cell.length_a   1.000
_cell.length_b   1.000
_cell.length_c   1.000
_cell.angle_alpha   90.00
_cell.angle_beta   90.00
_cell.angle_gamma   90.00
#
_symmetry.space_group_name_H-M   'P 1'
#
loop_
_entity.id
_entity.type
_entity.pdbx_description
1 polymer ?
#
loop_
_entity_poly.entity_id
_entity_poly.type
_entity_poly.pdbx_seq_one_letter_code
_entity_poly.pdbx_strand_id
1 'polypeptide(L)'
;MLELVVVKQHCRIDTDFTGDDALLEIYSGAAARYVQTWTRRTLYENESSPGYAEDPDPILLNDDVKAAMLLLIGHWYANRESVAVGQTVAEVPFAVQALLQPYRIYGV
;
A
#
# COMPACT_ATOMS: atom_id res chain seq x y z
N MET A 1 9.54 -5.55 2.54
CA MET A 1 8.64 -5.06 1.45
C MET A 1 7.56 -6.12 1.20
N LEU A 2 6.41 -5.81 0.57
CA LEU A 2 5.43 -6.86 0.24
C LEU A 2 6.05 -7.89 -0.71
N GLU A 3 5.82 -9.18 -0.44
CA GLU A 3 6.26 -10.24 -1.34
C GLU A 3 5.45 -10.23 -2.63
N LEU A 4 6.13 -10.30 -3.78
CA LEU A 4 5.46 -10.27 -5.09
C LEU A 4 4.45 -11.40 -5.27
N VAL A 5 4.70 -12.58 -4.68
CA VAL A 5 3.76 -13.71 -4.71
C VAL A 5 2.40 -13.31 -4.10
N VAL A 6 2.42 -12.60 -2.96
CA VAL A 6 1.20 -12.13 -2.29
C VAL A 6 0.49 -11.06 -3.12
N VAL A 7 1.24 -10.14 -3.71
CA VAL A 7 0.69 -9.10 -4.58
C VAL A 7 0.04 -9.71 -5.83
N LYS A 8 0.70 -10.67 -6.48
CA LYS A 8 0.16 -11.41 -7.63
C LYS A 8 -1.13 -12.15 -7.25
N GLN A 9 -1.12 -12.86 -6.13
CA GLN A 9 -2.30 -13.56 -5.64
C GLN A 9 -3.47 -12.60 -5.39
N HIS A 10 -3.22 -11.42 -4.81
CA HIS A 10 -4.24 -10.39 -4.61
C HIS A 10 -4.81 -9.86 -5.93
N CYS A 11 -3.95 -9.62 -6.91
CA CYS A 11 -4.32 -9.17 -8.26
C CYS A 11 -4.87 -10.29 -9.16
N ARG A 12 -4.96 -11.55 -8.66
CA ARG A 12 -5.38 -12.74 -9.43
C ARG A 12 -4.48 -13.02 -10.64
N ILE A 13 -3.18 -12.80 -10.49
CA ILE A 13 -2.14 -13.10 -11.47
C ILE A 13 -1.52 -14.45 -11.11
N ASP A 14 -1.22 -15.30 -12.09
CA ASP A 14 -0.50 -16.56 -11.86
C ASP A 14 0.89 -16.28 -11.25
N THR A 15 1.28 -17.05 -10.25
CA THR A 15 2.52 -16.81 -9.50
C THR A 15 3.78 -16.94 -10.35
N ASP A 16 3.73 -17.81 -11.36
CA ASP A 16 4.82 -18.06 -12.31
C ASP A 16 4.89 -17.03 -13.44
N PHE A 17 3.87 -16.17 -13.58
CA PHE A 17 3.89 -15.08 -14.56
C PHE A 17 4.77 -13.94 -14.07
N THR A 18 5.77 -13.55 -14.86
CA THR A 18 6.76 -12.53 -14.49
C THR A 18 6.66 -11.23 -15.30
N GLY A 19 5.75 -11.16 -16.27
CA GLY A 19 5.64 -10.03 -17.19
C GLY A 19 5.30 -8.69 -16.52
N ASP A 20 4.65 -8.74 -15.36
CA ASP A 20 4.21 -7.57 -14.62
C ASP A 20 5.05 -7.28 -13.36
N ASP A 21 6.11 -8.05 -13.09
CA ASP A 21 6.86 -7.97 -11.83
C ASP A 21 7.40 -6.57 -11.56
N ALA A 22 8.04 -5.96 -12.58
CA ALA A 22 8.54 -4.59 -12.49
C ALA A 22 7.44 -3.57 -12.19
N LEU A 23 6.24 -3.78 -12.72
CA LEU A 23 5.09 -2.90 -12.51
C LEU A 23 4.49 -3.06 -11.11
N LEU A 24 4.41 -4.29 -10.62
CA LEU A 24 3.96 -4.60 -9.25
C LEU A 24 4.95 -4.10 -8.20
N GLU A 25 6.25 -4.11 -8.48
CA GLU A 25 7.28 -3.48 -7.63
C GLU A 25 7.08 -1.97 -7.53
N ILE A 26 6.84 -1.30 -8.66
CA ILE A 26 6.55 0.14 -8.70
C ILE A 26 5.32 0.46 -7.85
N TYR A 27 4.24 -0.31 -8.00
CA TYR A 27 3.03 -0.11 -7.21
C TYR A 27 3.20 -0.42 -5.73
N SER A 28 4.00 -1.43 -5.39
CA SER A 28 4.32 -1.72 -3.99
C SER A 28 5.08 -0.56 -3.34
N GLY A 29 6.04 0.04 -4.06
CA GLY A 29 6.73 1.25 -3.62
C GLY A 29 5.80 2.46 -3.49
N ALA A 30 4.94 2.69 -4.47
CA ALA A 30 3.95 3.77 -4.44
C ALA A 30 2.96 3.62 -3.28
N ALA A 31 2.49 2.39 -3.02
CA ALA A 31 1.58 2.10 -1.91
C ALA A 31 2.25 2.35 -0.55
N ALA A 32 3.50 1.93 -0.39
CA ALA A 32 4.28 2.21 0.81
C ALA A 32 4.47 3.72 1.01
N ARG A 33 4.71 4.49 -0.06
CA ARG A 33 4.82 5.95 0.02
C ARG A 33 3.48 6.61 0.36
N TYR A 34 2.37 6.09 -0.19
CA TYR A 34 1.03 6.56 0.12
C TYR A 34 0.71 6.39 1.60
N VAL A 35 0.96 5.21 2.16
CA VAL A 35 0.74 4.92 3.60
C VAL A 35 1.50 5.93 4.45
N GLN A 36 2.81 6.08 4.23
CA GLN A 36 3.64 7.02 5.00
C GLN A 36 3.13 8.46 4.91
N THR A 37 2.75 8.91 3.72
CA THR A 37 2.25 10.28 3.49
C THR A 37 0.90 10.50 4.17
N TRP A 38 0.01 9.50 4.10
CA TRP A 38 -1.34 9.58 4.69
C TRP A 38 -1.29 9.56 6.22
N THR A 39 -0.54 8.62 6.80
CA THR A 39 -0.42 8.46 8.25
C THR A 39 0.51 9.49 8.89
N ARG A 40 1.40 10.11 8.09
CA ARG A 40 2.50 10.97 8.53
C ARG A 40 3.50 10.24 9.44
N ARG A 41 3.74 8.95 9.16
CA ARG A 41 4.68 8.08 9.88
C ARG A 41 5.69 7.45 8.93
N THR A 42 6.85 7.07 9.46
CA THR A 42 7.84 6.27 8.71
C THR A 42 7.46 4.80 8.77
N LEU A 43 7.38 4.14 7.61
CA LEU A 43 7.02 2.74 7.52
C LEU A 43 8.26 1.85 7.62
N TYR A 44 8.23 0.90 8.55
CA TYR A 44 9.30 -0.07 8.79
C TYR A 44 8.81 -1.48 8.51
N GLU A 45 9.72 -2.31 7.99
CA GLU A 45 9.41 -3.72 7.71
C GLU A 45 9.28 -4.55 9.00
N ASN A 46 10.13 -4.25 9.97
CA ASN A 46 10.18 -4.92 11.27
C ASN A 46 10.92 -4.04 12.29
N GLU A 47 10.91 -4.45 13.56
CA GLU A 47 11.52 -3.72 14.67
C GLU A 47 13.05 -3.66 14.61
N SER A 48 13.69 -4.50 13.79
CA SER A 48 15.14 -4.48 13.55
C SER A 48 15.56 -3.56 12.40
N SER A 49 14.61 -2.88 11.76
CA SER A 49 14.89 -1.98 10.64
C SER A 49 15.72 -0.77 11.12
N PRO A 50 16.72 -0.31 10.35
CA PRO A 50 17.54 0.83 10.72
C PRO A 50 16.68 2.08 11.00
N GLY A 51 16.91 2.73 12.14
CA GLY A 51 16.17 3.91 12.58
C GLY A 51 14.83 3.63 13.28
N TYR A 52 14.34 2.39 13.30
CA TYR A 52 13.07 2.05 13.99
C TYR A 52 13.12 2.39 15.49
N ALA A 53 14.20 2.03 16.16
CA ALA A 53 14.36 2.26 17.60
C ALA A 53 14.51 3.74 17.98
N GLU A 54 14.82 4.61 17.01
CA GLU A 54 15.05 6.05 17.22
C GLU A 54 13.85 6.90 16.76
N ASP A 55 12.91 6.32 16.01
CA ASP A 55 11.69 7.00 15.55
C ASP A 55 10.67 7.07 16.70
N PRO A 56 10.16 8.26 17.07
CA PRO A 56 9.12 8.40 18.08
C PRO A 56 7.74 7.89 17.63
N ASP A 57 7.49 7.82 16.31
CA ASP A 57 6.19 7.51 15.73
C ASP A 57 6.27 6.45 14.60
N PRO A 58 6.93 5.29 14.82
CA PRO A 58 7.06 4.30 13.78
C PRO A 58 5.70 3.70 13.43
N ILE A 59 5.56 3.22 12.20
CA ILE A 59 4.52 2.28 11.83
C ILE A 59 5.16 1.03 11.25
N LEU A 60 4.73 -0.14 11.71
CA LEU A 60 5.18 -1.41 11.17
C LEU A 60 4.31 -1.84 9.99
N LEU A 61 4.91 -2.61 9.08
CA LEU A 61 4.21 -3.33 8.02
C LEU A 61 3.39 -4.50 8.59
N ASN A 62 2.42 -4.20 9.46
CA ASN A 62 1.49 -5.16 10.04
C ASN A 62 0.36 -5.51 9.04
N ASP A 63 -0.54 -6.40 9.44
CA ASP A 63 -1.56 -6.93 8.53
C ASP A 63 -2.54 -5.86 8.03
N ASP A 64 -2.89 -4.87 8.85
CA ASP A 64 -3.75 -3.75 8.44
C ASP A 64 -3.08 -2.91 7.35
N VAL A 65 -1.80 -2.58 7.54
CA VAL A 65 -1.02 -1.79 6.58
C VAL A 65 -0.78 -2.57 5.30
N LYS A 66 -0.46 -3.87 5.41
CA LYS A 66 -0.33 -4.76 4.25
C LYS A 66 -1.63 -4.84 3.46
N ALA A 67 -2.77 -5.02 4.13
CA ALA A 67 -4.08 -5.05 3.49
C ALA A 67 -4.42 -3.73 2.80
N ALA A 68 -4.16 -2.59 3.44
CA ALA A 68 -4.34 -1.28 2.85
C ALA A 68 -3.47 -1.09 1.59
N MET A 69 -2.21 -1.50 1.63
CA MET A 69 -1.32 -1.46 0.47
C MET A 69 -1.80 -2.38 -0.67
N LEU A 70 -2.23 -3.60 -0.35
CA LEU A 70 -2.76 -4.53 -1.36
C LEU A 70 -3.99 -3.97 -2.07
N LEU A 71 -4.92 -3.37 -1.31
CA LEU A 71 -6.11 -2.71 -1.89
C LEU A 71 -5.75 -1.56 -2.83
N LEU A 72 -4.73 -0.75 -2.49
CA LEU A 72 -4.21 0.30 -3.38
C LEU A 72 -3.61 -0.30 -4.64
N ILE A 73 -2.76 -1.32 -4.51
CA ILE A 73 -2.10 -1.97 -5.64
C ILE A 73 -3.13 -2.61 -6.57
N GLY A 74 -4.09 -3.35 -6.03
CA GLY A 74 -5.18 -3.96 -6.79
C GLY A 74 -6.00 -2.92 -7.54
N HIS A 75 -6.29 -1.78 -6.89
CA HIS A 75 -7.00 -0.68 -7.51
C HIS A 75 -6.22 -0.07 -8.69
N TRP A 76 -4.93 0.25 -8.52
CA TRP A 76 -4.10 0.81 -9.59
C TRP A 76 -3.79 -0.19 -10.71
N TYR A 77 -3.70 -1.47 -10.38
CA TYR A 77 -3.50 -2.53 -11.37
C TYR A 77 -4.72 -2.70 -12.27
N ALA A 78 -5.93 -2.68 -11.69
CA ALA A 78 -7.18 -2.78 -12.44
C ALA A 78 -7.55 -1.50 -13.20
N ASN A 79 -7.14 -0.32 -12.70
CA ASN A 79 -7.50 0.98 -13.26
C ASN A 79 -6.24 1.75 -13.68
N ARG A 80 -5.88 1.66 -14.96
CA ARG A 80 -4.68 2.29 -15.54
C ARG A 80 -4.91 3.72 -16.02
N GLU A 81 -6.15 4.20 -15.97
CA GLU A 81 -6.55 5.52 -16.45
C GLU A 81 -7.17 6.33 -15.31
N SER A 82 -6.92 7.64 -15.29
CA SER A 82 -7.40 8.55 -14.23
C SER A 82 -8.89 8.86 -14.32
N VAL A 83 -9.56 8.55 -15.44
CA VAL A 83 -10.96 8.86 -15.68
C VAL A 83 -11.65 7.67 -16.35
N ALA A 84 -12.53 6.99 -15.62
CA ALA A 84 -13.45 6.02 -16.22
C ALA A 84 -14.70 6.76 -16.71
N VAL A 85 -14.88 6.86 -18.02
CA VAL A 85 -16.08 7.49 -18.61
C VAL A 85 -17.31 6.66 -18.27
N GLY A 86 -18.27 7.26 -17.55
CA GLY A 86 -19.54 6.62 -17.20
C GLY A 86 -19.57 5.90 -15.85
N GLN A 87 -18.50 5.98 -15.03
CA GLN A 87 -18.49 5.47 -13.66
C GLN A 87 -18.03 6.52 -12.64
N THR A 88 -18.63 6.48 -11.45
CA THR A 88 -18.09 7.21 -10.30
C THR A 88 -16.84 6.49 -9.82
N VAL A 89 -15.66 6.98 -10.19
CA VAL A 89 -14.40 6.48 -9.64
C VAL A 89 -14.29 7.01 -8.22
N ALA A 90 -14.37 6.14 -7.21
CA ALA A 90 -13.96 6.50 -5.87
C ALA A 90 -12.43 6.67 -5.89
N GLU A 91 -11.93 7.88 -5.64
CA GLU A 91 -10.49 8.22 -5.73
C GLU A 91 -9.59 7.31 -4.88
N VAL A 92 -10.09 6.84 -3.73
CA VAL A 92 -9.41 5.90 -2.85
C VAL A 92 -10.46 4.96 -2.24
N PRO A 93 -10.25 3.63 -2.20
CA PRO A 93 -11.19 2.73 -1.55
C PRO A 93 -11.41 3.11 -0.08
N PHE A 94 -12.66 3.25 0.36
CA PHE A 94 -13.01 3.57 1.75
C PHE A 94 -12.31 2.66 2.77
N ALA A 95 -12.16 1.37 2.42
CA ALA A 95 -11.46 0.40 3.24
C ALA A 95 -9.99 0.78 3.51
N VAL A 96 -9.28 1.36 2.54
CA VAL A 96 -7.88 1.83 2.74
C VAL A 96 -7.85 2.93 3.78
N GLN A 97 -8.75 3.92 3.67
CA GLN A 97 -8.82 4.99 4.65
C GLN A 97 -9.18 4.47 6.03
N ALA A 98 -10.17 3.58 6.14
CA ALA A 98 -10.60 2.99 7.40
C ALA A 98 -9.47 2.21 8.11
N LEU A 99 -8.68 1.44 7.34
CA LEU A 99 -7.53 0.69 7.87
C LEU A 99 -6.40 1.62 8.33
N LEU A 100 -6.13 2.70 7.60
CA LEU A 100 -5.03 3.62 7.92
C LEU A 100 -5.39 4.70 8.95
N GLN A 101 -6.69 4.93 9.18
CA GLN A 101 -7.22 5.97 10.05
C GLN A 101 -6.63 5.92 11.48
N PRO A 102 -6.51 4.76 12.16
CA PRO A 102 -5.97 4.69 13.52
C PRO A 102 -4.50 5.11 13.63
N TYR A 103 -3.75 5.01 12.52
CA TYR A 103 -2.32 5.30 12.47
C TYR A 103 -2.01 6.76 12.15
N ARG A 104 -3.02 7.56 11.77
CA ARG A 104 -2.82 8.92 11.29
C ARG A 104 -2.53 9.89 12.43
N ILE A 105 -1.41 10.60 12.32
CA ILE A 105 -1.07 11.69 13.23
C ILE A 105 -1.80 12.96 12.77
N TYR A 106 -2.63 13.51 13.66
CA TYR A 106 -3.26 14.80 13.48
C TYR A 106 -2.36 15.87 14.11
N GLY A 107 -1.91 16.83 13.30
CA GLY A 107 -1.27 18.03 13.84
C GLY A 107 -2.29 18.82 14.65
N VAL A 108 -1.88 19.32 15.81
CA VAL A 108 -2.61 20.34 16.58
C VAL A 108 -2.48 21.71 15.95
#